data_AF-A0A1B1ICQ7-F1
#
_entry.id   AF-A0A1B1ICQ7-F1
#
_cell.length_a   1.000
_cell.length_b   1.000
_cell.length_c   1.000
_cell.angle_alpha   90.00
_cell.angle_beta   90.00
_cell.angle_gamma   90.00
#
_symmetry.space_group_name_H-M   'P 1'
#
loop_
_entity.id
_entity.type
_entity.pdbx_description
1 polymer ?
#
loop_
_entity_poly.entity_id
_entity_poly.type
_entity_poly.pdbx_seq_one_letter_code
_entity_poly.pdbx_strand_id
1 'polypeptide(L)'
;MADKNEEKRYKLWREIVKIDDKEESLQTLKRQYEQQVIHFHSEIQSIHHRMATLLALSPSSRQVIEQIESDNRTIQRQVNSYVEEELDELGKQTKKARRSFDEAREELISERNRLPWE
;
A
#
# COMPACT_ATOMS: atom_id res chain seq x y z
N MET A 1 44.84 8.82 -20.80
CA MET A 1 43.73 9.54 -21.46
C MET A 1 42.59 9.59 -20.46
N ALA A 2 41.97 10.74 -20.24
CA ALA A 2 40.81 10.83 -19.36
C ALA A 2 39.63 10.19 -20.08
N ASP A 3 39.00 9.20 -19.44
CA ASP A 3 37.85 8.49 -19.97
C ASP A 3 36.70 9.50 -20.17
N LYS A 4 36.39 9.80 -21.44
CA LYS A 4 35.43 10.86 -21.79
C LYS A 4 33.99 10.49 -21.42
N ASN A 5 33.75 9.21 -21.13
CA ASN A 5 32.43 8.66 -20.82
C ASN A 5 32.25 8.33 -19.34
N GLU A 6 33.29 8.47 -18.51
CA GLU A 6 33.23 8.26 -17.06
C GLU A 6 32.17 9.14 -16.40
N GLU A 7 32.13 10.43 -16.75
CA GLU A 7 31.13 11.36 -16.21
C GLU A 7 29.69 10.98 -16.64
N LYS A 8 29.52 10.44 -17.85
CA LYS A 8 28.22 9.97 -18.36
C LYS A 8 27.78 8.69 -17.65
N ARG A 9 28.68 7.72 -17.48
CA ARG A 9 28.41 6.50 -16.70
C ARG A 9 28.08 6.82 -15.25
N TYR A 10 28.76 7.80 -14.65
CA TYR A 10 28.47 8.27 -13.30
C TYR A 10 27.10 8.94 -13.20
N LYS A 11 26.71 9.77 -14.19
CA LYS A 11 25.36 10.36 -14.26
C LYS A 11 24.28 9.29 -14.35
N LEU A 12 24.44 8.31 -15.24
CA LEU A 12 23.50 7.19 -15.39
C LEU A 12 23.42 6.35 -14.11
N TRP A 13 24.55 6.08 -13.46
CA TRP A 13 24.57 5.38 -12.18
C TRP A 13 23.80 6.13 -11.09
N ARG A 14 23.94 7.47 -11.01
CA ARG A 14 23.15 8.27 -10.05
C ARG A 14 21.66 8.21 -10.33
N GLU A 15 21.24 8.18 -11.60
CA GLU A 15 19.81 8.02 -11.92
C GLU A 15 19.29 6.62 -11.56
N ILE A 16 20.10 5.58 -11.74
CA ILE A 16 19.76 4.22 -11.26
C ILE A 16 19.56 4.22 -9.74
N VAL A 17 20.51 4.77 -8.97
CA VAL A 17 20.40 4.86 -7.51
C VAL A 17 19.14 5.61 -7.07
N LYS A 18 18.76 6.70 -7.77
CA LYS A 18 17.52 7.41 -7.48
C LYS A 18 16.26 6.57 -7.72
N ILE A 19 16.27 5.64 -8.66
CA ILE A 19 15.16 4.70 -8.87
C ILE A 19 15.10 3.72 -7.69
N ASP A 20 16.24 3.21 -7.24
CA ASP A 20 16.33 2.31 -6.09
C ASP A 20 15.78 2.99 -4.81
N ASP A 21 16.18 4.24 -4.54
CA ASP A 21 15.69 5.03 -3.41
C ASP A 21 14.16 5.24 -3.47
N LYS A 22 13.62 5.47 -4.68
CA LYS A 22 12.16 5.63 -4.89
C LYS A 22 11.42 4.32 -4.67
N GLU A 23 11.99 3.19 -5.08
CA GLU A 23 11.41 1.87 -4.85
C GLU A 23 11.34 1.55 -3.34
N GLU A 24 12.42 1.82 -2.60
CA GLU A 24 12.43 1.64 -1.14
C GLU A 24 11.42 2.55 -0.43
N SER A 25 11.34 3.81 -0.85
CA SER A 25 10.36 4.78 -0.33
C SER A 25 8.92 4.30 -0.59
N LEU A 26 8.64 3.81 -1.80
CA LEU A 26 7.34 3.24 -2.16
C LEU A 26 6.99 2.02 -1.31
N GLN A 27 7.94 1.10 -1.10
CA GLN A 27 7.71 -0.08 -0.26
C GLN A 27 7.43 0.30 1.20
N THR A 28 8.15 1.29 1.72
CA THR A 28 7.94 1.80 3.08
C THR A 28 6.56 2.42 3.23
N LEU A 29 6.19 3.30 2.29
CA LEU A 29 4.87 3.94 2.29
C LEU A 29 3.74 2.92 2.16
N LYS A 30 3.90 1.93 1.28
CA LYS A 30 2.95 0.82 1.13
C LYS A 30 2.73 0.11 2.47
N ARG A 31 3.80 -0.31 3.14
CA ARG A 31 3.71 -1.03 4.43
C ARG A 31 3.00 -0.20 5.49
N GLN A 32 3.32 1.09 5.57
CA GLN A 32 2.67 2.01 6.51
C GLN A 32 1.17 2.11 6.24
N TYR A 33 0.79 2.23 4.97
CA TYR A 33 -0.62 2.30 4.58
C TYR A 33 -1.36 0.99 4.85
N GLU A 34 -0.78 -0.17 4.52
CA GLU A 34 -1.35 -1.48 4.85
C GLU A 34 -1.60 -1.62 6.36
N GLN A 35 -0.65 -1.19 7.19
CA GLN A 35 -0.79 -1.19 8.64
C GLN A 35 -1.93 -0.27 9.11
N GLN A 36 -2.09 0.90 8.51
CA GLN A 36 -3.19 1.81 8.84
C GLN A 36 -4.55 1.22 8.50
N VAL A 37 -4.69 0.56 7.35
CA VAL A 37 -5.94 -0.10 6.94
C VAL A 37 -6.28 -1.26 7.87
N ILE A 38 -5.28 -2.08 8.23
CA ILE A 38 -5.45 -3.19 9.20
C ILE A 38 -5.82 -2.64 10.59
N HIS A 39 -5.16 -1.58 11.03
CA HIS A 39 -5.48 -0.94 12.31
C HIS A 39 -6.92 -0.43 12.33
N PHE A 40 -7.32 0.31 11.30
CA PHE A 40 -8.70 0.79 11.13
C PHE A 40 -9.71 -0.37 11.22
N HIS A 41 -9.46 -1.48 10.53
CA HIS A 41 -10.32 -2.66 10.58
C HIS A 41 -10.46 -3.20 12.00
N SER A 42 -9.35 -3.32 12.72
CA SER A 42 -9.32 -3.81 14.10
C SER A 42 -10.06 -2.90 15.09
N GLU A 43 -9.98 -1.58 14.90
CA GLU A 43 -10.72 -0.60 15.72
C GLU A 43 -12.24 -0.75 15.52
N ILE A 44 -12.69 -0.90 14.28
CA ILE A 44 -14.11 -1.12 13.98
C ILE A 44 -14.60 -2.43 14.59
N GLN A 45 -13.81 -3.50 14.49
CA GLN A 45 -14.15 -4.78 15.12
C GLN A 45 -14.27 -4.66 16.66
N SER A 46 -13.36 -3.92 17.29
CA SER A 46 -13.40 -3.64 18.73
C SER A 46 -14.67 -2.88 19.13
N ILE A 47 -15.03 -1.83 18.36
CA ILE A 47 -16.27 -1.08 18.56
C ILE A 47 -17.49 -2.00 18.44
N HIS A 48 -17.53 -2.85 17.42
CA HIS A 48 -18.63 -3.78 17.22
C HIS A 48 -18.78 -4.75 18.40
N HIS A 49 -17.69 -5.33 18.89
CA HIS A 49 -17.71 -6.26 20.02
C HIS A 49 -18.19 -5.58 21.31
N ARG A 50 -17.71 -4.36 21.58
CA ARG A 50 -18.14 -3.56 22.73
C ARG A 50 -19.63 -3.23 22.64
N MET A 51 -20.11 -2.86 21.46
CA MET A 51 -21.51 -2.56 21.24
C MET A 51 -22.40 -3.79 21.45
N ALA A 52 -22.02 -4.96 20.92
CA ALA A 52 -22.76 -6.20 21.14
C ALA A 52 -22.87 -6.55 22.64
N THR A 53 -21.79 -6.33 23.40
CA THR A 53 -21.78 -6.53 24.86
C THR A 53 -22.76 -5.59 25.57
N LEU A 54 -22.77 -4.30 25.20
CA LEU A 54 -23.68 -3.31 25.78
C LEU A 54 -25.15 -3.58 25.45
N LEU A 55 -25.44 -4.02 24.22
CA LEU A 55 -26.80 -4.36 23.79
C LEU A 55 -27.34 -5.58 24.55
N ALA A 56 -26.50 -6.58 24.82
CA ALA A 56 -26.88 -7.75 25.61
C ALA A 56 -27.30 -7.41 27.05
N LEU A 57 -26.79 -6.30 27.60
CA LEU A 57 -27.11 -5.79 28.93
C LEU A 57 -28.24 -4.74 28.92
N SER A 58 -28.71 -4.33 27.73
CA SER A 58 -29.66 -3.24 27.59
C SER A 58 -31.08 -3.66 28.00
N PRO A 59 -31.81 -2.85 28.78
CA PRO A 59 -33.22 -3.07 29.06
C PRO A 59 -34.13 -2.63 27.90
N SER A 60 -33.56 -2.27 26.75
CA SER A 60 -34.30 -1.82 25.57
C SER A 60 -35.17 -2.93 24.98
N SER A 61 -36.16 -2.54 24.16
CA SER A 61 -37.01 -3.53 23.50
C SER A 61 -36.17 -4.42 22.57
N ARG A 62 -36.52 -5.71 22.52
CA ARG A 62 -35.86 -6.69 21.67
C ARG A 62 -35.84 -6.28 20.19
N GLN A 63 -36.92 -5.65 19.72
CA GLN A 63 -37.03 -5.17 18.34
C GLN A 63 -36.01 -4.07 18.02
N VAL A 64 -35.74 -3.14 18.97
CA VAL A 64 -34.72 -2.10 18.80
C VAL A 64 -33.33 -2.72 18.77
N ILE A 65 -33.06 -3.70 19.65
CA ILE A 65 -31.77 -4.41 19.68
C ILE A 65 -31.53 -5.16 18.35
N GLU A 66 -32.53 -5.90 17.86
CA GLU A 66 -32.44 -6.64 16.59
C GLU A 66 -32.18 -5.71 15.38
N GLN A 67 -32.80 -4.52 15.37
CA GLN A 67 -32.54 -3.51 14.34
C GLN A 67 -31.08 -3.02 14.39
N ILE A 68 -30.58 -2.65 15.57
CA ILE A 68 -29.20 -2.18 15.74
C ILE A 68 -28.21 -3.28 15.31
N GLU A 69 -28.44 -4.54 15.69
CA GLU A 69 -27.60 -5.66 15.27
C GLU A 69 -27.63 -5.88 13.75
N SER A 70 -28.80 -5.72 13.12
CA SER A 70 -28.94 -5.81 11.67
C SER A 70 -28.13 -4.73 10.95
N ASP A 71 -28.25 -3.49 11.39
CA ASP A 71 -27.52 -2.36 10.80
C ASP A 71 -26.01 -2.53 11.00
N ASN A 72 -25.58 -3.03 12.16
CA ASN A 72 -24.17 -3.32 12.41
C ASN A 72 -23.61 -4.44 11.54
N ARG A 73 -24.38 -5.50 11.28
CA ARG A 73 -23.96 -6.53 10.32
C ARG A 73 -23.77 -5.94 8.92
N THR A 74 -24.60 -4.98 8.53
CA THR A 74 -24.45 -4.27 7.25
C THR A 74 -23.18 -3.43 7.23
N ILE A 75 -22.93 -2.64 8.27
CA ILE A 75 -21.70 -1.83 8.41
C ILE A 75 -20.46 -2.74 8.38
N GLN A 76 -20.46 -3.86 9.10
CA GLN A 76 -19.33 -4.80 9.09
C GLN A 76 -19.04 -5.34 7.68
N ARG A 77 -20.08 -5.70 6.92
CA ARG A 77 -19.88 -6.15 5.54
C ARG A 77 -19.28 -5.06 4.67
N GLN A 78 -19.76 -3.82 4.80
CA GLN A 78 -19.22 -2.67 4.05
C GLN A 78 -17.76 -2.41 4.40
N VAL A 79 -17.41 -2.45 5.68
CA VAL A 79 -16.04 -2.24 6.16
C VAL A 79 -15.12 -3.38 5.69
N ASN A 80 -15.57 -4.63 5.72
CA ASN A 80 -14.79 -5.75 5.18
C ASN A 80 -14.54 -5.59 3.67
N SER A 81 -15.58 -5.26 2.90
CA SER A 81 -15.46 -5.01 1.45
C SER A 81 -14.47 -3.88 1.16
N TYR A 82 -14.60 -2.75 1.89
CA TYR A 82 -13.71 -1.61 1.76
C TYR A 82 -12.25 -1.99 2.02
N VAL A 83 -11.97 -2.70 3.12
CA VAL A 83 -10.61 -3.12 3.46
C VAL A 83 -10.02 -4.06 2.39
N GLU A 84 -10.81 -5.02 1.90
CA GLU A 84 -10.37 -5.93 0.84
C GLU A 84 -10.08 -5.18 -0.47
N GLU A 85 -10.98 -4.28 -0.88
CA GLU A 85 -10.85 -3.48 -2.10
C GLU A 85 -9.64 -2.53 -2.05
N GLU A 86 -9.45 -1.83 -0.93
CA GLU A 86 -8.33 -0.91 -0.75
C GLU A 86 -6.97 -1.63 -0.77
N LEU A 87 -6.87 -2.80 -0.11
CA LEU A 87 -5.63 -3.58 -0.12
C LEU A 87 -5.33 -4.17 -1.50
N ASP A 88 -6.35 -4.61 -2.24
CA ASP A 88 -6.19 -5.10 -3.61
C ASP A 88 -5.77 -3.97 -4.56
N GLU A 89 -6.41 -2.80 -4.49
CA GLU A 89 -6.07 -1.63 -5.32
C GLU A 89 -4.65 -1.13 -5.01
N LEU A 90 -4.28 -1.02 -3.74
CA LEU A 90 -2.91 -0.72 -3.34
C LEU A 90 -1.90 -1.72 -3.93
N GLY A 91 -2.25 -3.01 -3.90
CA GLY A 91 -1.45 -4.08 -4.50
C GLY A 91 -1.25 -3.88 -6.00
N LYS A 92 -2.32 -3.58 -6.74
CA LYS A 92 -2.29 -3.31 -8.19
C LYS A 92 -1.45 -2.08 -8.52
N GLN A 93 -1.65 -0.97 -7.82
CA GLN A 93 -0.92 0.27 -8.06
C GLN A 93 0.57 0.12 -7.77
N THR A 94 0.91 -0.53 -6.65
CA THR A 94 2.32 -0.78 -6.30
C THR A 94 3.00 -1.69 -7.33
N LYS A 95 2.30 -2.73 -7.79
CA LYS A 95 2.83 -3.64 -8.83
C LYS A 95 3.06 -2.90 -10.15
N LYS A 96 2.18 -1.99 -10.52
CA LYS A 96 2.33 -1.14 -11.71
C LYS A 96 3.53 -0.19 -11.59
N ALA A 97 3.66 0.48 -10.44
CA ALA A 97 4.79 1.37 -10.17
C ALA A 97 6.13 0.62 -10.21
N ARG A 98 6.19 -0.58 -9.58
CA ARG A 98 7.38 -1.42 -9.60
C ARG A 98 7.81 -1.81 -11.01
N ARG A 99 6.86 -2.25 -11.86
CA ARG A 99 7.16 -2.55 -13.28
C ARG A 99 7.75 -1.34 -14.01
N SER A 100 7.19 -0.16 -13.78
CA SER A 100 7.71 1.08 -14.37
C SER A 100 9.13 1.40 -13.89
N PHE A 101 9.45 1.12 -12.63
CA PHE A 101 10.82 1.28 -12.11
C PHE A 101 11.78 0.24 -12.71
N ASP A 102 11.35 -1.01 -12.85
CA ASP A 102 12.15 -2.08 -13.48
C ASP A 102 12.47 -1.73 -14.94
N GLU A 103 11.48 -1.28 -15.71
CA GLU A 103 11.64 -0.84 -17.10
C GLU A 103 12.62 0.33 -17.21
N ALA A 104 12.43 1.39 -16.41
CA ALA A 104 13.32 2.55 -16.41
C ALA A 104 14.75 2.21 -15.98
N ARG A 105 14.92 1.29 -15.01
CA ARG A 105 16.23 0.82 -14.57
C ARG A 105 16.94 0.06 -15.68
N GLU A 106 16.25 -0.83 -16.36
CA GLU A 106 16.82 -1.63 -17.45
C GLU A 106 17.25 -0.77 -18.65
N GLU A 107 16.47 0.29 -18.96
CA GLU A 107 16.85 1.29 -19.97
C GLU A 107 18.15 2.01 -19.60
N LEU A 108 18.27 2.51 -18.36
CA LEU A 108 19.47 3.20 -17.88
C LEU A 108 20.69 2.26 -17.80
N ILE A 109 20.51 1.00 -17.39
CA ILE A 109 21.57 0.00 -17.37
C ILE A 109 22.03 -0.29 -18.81
N SER A 110 21.09 -0.47 -19.74
CA SER A 110 21.39 -0.69 -21.15
C SER A 110 22.14 0.49 -21.76
N GLU A 111 21.72 1.73 -21.48
CA GLU A 111 22.41 2.93 -21.95
C GLU A 111 23.82 3.02 -21.39
N ARG A 112 24.00 2.77 -20.08
CA ARG A 112 25.31 2.75 -19.43
C ARG A 112 26.23 1.71 -20.04
N ASN A 113 25.72 0.51 -20.32
CA ASN A 113 26.50 -0.60 -20.87
C ASN A 113 26.90 -0.38 -22.34
N ARG A 114 26.18 0.48 -23.08
CA ARG A 114 26.52 0.87 -24.46
C ARG A 114 27.63 1.92 -24.55
N LEU A 115 28.01 2.54 -23.42
CA LEU A 115 29.07 3.57 -23.43
C LEU A 115 30.46 2.92 -23.56
N PRO A 116 31.25 3.28 -24.59
CA PRO A 116 32.58 2.73 -24.79
C PRO A 116 33.57 3.19 -23.71
N TRP A 117 34.57 2.34 -23.44
CA TRP A 117 35.60 2.51 -22.41
C TRP A 117 36.84 3.29 -22.90
N GLU A 118 36.64 4.27 -23.80
CA GLU A 118 37.71 5.08 -24.42
C GLU A 118 37.79 6.52 -23.89
#